data_AF-A0AAV6Z9K3-F1
#
_entry.id   AF-A0AAV6Z9K3-F1
#
_cell.length_a   1.000
_cell.length_b   1.000
_cell.length_c   1.000
_cell.angle_alpha   90.00
_cell.angle_beta   90.00
_cell.angle_gamma   90.00
#
_symmetry.space_group_name_H-M   'P 1'
#
loop_
_entity.id
_entity.type
_entity.pdbx_description
1 polymer ?
#
loop_
_entity_poly.entity_id
_entity_poly.type
_entity_poly.pdbx_seq_one_letter_code
_entity_poly.pdbx_strand_id
1 'polypeptide(L)'
;MTRTSVMLLPSLSLLLLMMTSLDAKITCKEEEGKEYSECNGHCQPTCDDFTPVCPRICVEGCLCKKGTVADNTGKCVKNEACCTGGNTTYAACGNDCGRFCRKPGDPLVKCSLHCFPGCFCLPGYTHDAFLSKRCVLPEDCPRYKLP
;
A
#
# COMPACT_ATOMS: atom_id res chain seq x y z
N MET A 1 38.61 56.27 -6.00
CA MET A 1 38.60 54.90 -6.55
C MET A 1 38.89 53.97 -5.39
N THR A 2 38.09 53.00 -4.97
CA THR A 2 36.87 52.39 -5.49
C THR A 2 36.25 51.68 -4.29
N ARG A 3 34.98 51.97 -3.96
CA ARG A 3 34.17 51.11 -3.08
C ARG A 3 34.02 49.77 -3.81
N THR A 4 34.82 48.78 -3.45
CA THR A 4 34.59 47.39 -3.87
C THR A 4 33.41 46.85 -3.07
N SER A 5 32.21 47.18 -3.54
CA SER A 5 30.98 46.53 -3.11
C SER A 5 31.09 45.03 -3.36
N VAL A 6 31.06 44.26 -2.29
CA VAL A 6 30.96 42.80 -2.30
C VAL A 6 29.57 42.42 -2.86
N MET A 7 29.47 42.32 -4.18
CA MET A 7 28.25 41.95 -4.93
C MET A 7 28.27 40.48 -5.39
N LEU A 8 29.05 39.60 -4.73
CA LEU A 8 29.21 38.18 -5.10
C LEU A 8 28.43 37.21 -4.18
N LEU A 9 27.75 37.71 -3.16
CA LEU A 9 26.98 36.92 -2.20
C LEU A 9 25.57 36.46 -2.66
N PRO A 10 24.80 37.20 -3.51
CA PRO A 10 23.42 36.80 -3.79
C PRO A 10 23.32 35.61 -4.76
N SER A 11 24.32 35.39 -5.63
CA SER A 11 24.37 34.25 -6.55
C SER A 11 24.74 32.93 -5.86
N LEU A 12 25.64 32.98 -4.87
CA LEU A 12 26.05 31.80 -4.10
C LEU A 12 24.92 31.30 -3.21
N SER A 13 24.15 32.20 -2.58
CA SER A 13 22.95 31.84 -1.82
C SER A 13 21.85 31.21 -2.68
N LEU A 14 21.68 31.65 -3.94
CA LEU A 14 20.72 31.04 -4.87
C LEU A 14 21.17 29.64 -5.33
N LEU A 15 22.47 29.43 -5.53
CA LEU A 15 23.02 28.09 -5.78
C LEU A 15 22.85 27.15 -4.57
N LEU A 16 23.05 27.64 -3.34
CA LEU A 16 22.84 26.87 -2.11
C LEU A 16 21.37 26.46 -1.91
N LEU A 17 20.41 27.33 -2.25
CA LEU A 17 18.97 27.02 -2.22
C LEU A 17 18.54 26.00 -3.28
N MET A 18 19.25 25.92 -4.41
CA MET A 18 19.02 24.89 -5.43
C MET A 18 19.58 23.52 -5.02
N MET A 19 20.58 23.47 -4.14
CA MET A 19 21.16 22.20 -3.66
C MET A 19 20.22 21.49 -2.67
N THR A 20 19.48 22.24 -1.84
CA THR A 20 18.59 21.65 -0.83
C THR A 20 17.40 20.87 -1.40
N SER A 21 16.90 21.24 -2.59
CA SER A 21 15.81 20.51 -3.26
C SER A 21 16.33 19.30 -4.05
N LEU A 22 17.57 19.37 -4.53
CA LEU A 22 18.24 18.24 -5.18
C LEU A 22 18.56 17.14 -4.16
N ASP A 23 18.91 17.51 -2.92
CA ASP A 23 19.17 16.57 -1.83
C ASP A 23 17.98 15.65 -1.55
N ALA A 24 16.75 16.17 -1.52
CA ALA A 24 15.56 15.35 -1.29
C ALA A 24 15.31 14.33 -2.42
N LYS A 25 15.46 14.75 -3.67
CA LYS A 25 15.29 13.88 -4.86
C LYS A 25 16.40 12.83 -4.96
N ILE A 26 17.63 13.18 -4.59
CA ILE A 26 18.76 12.25 -4.51
C ILE A 26 18.56 11.24 -3.38
N THR A 27 18.21 11.70 -2.17
CA THR A 27 17.97 10.85 -0.99
C THR A 27 16.91 9.79 -1.29
N CYS A 28 15.78 10.17 -1.91
CA CYS A 28 14.75 9.21 -2.29
C CYS A 28 15.21 8.14 -3.29
N LYS A 29 16.19 8.46 -4.14
CA LYS A 29 16.70 7.54 -5.17
C LYS A 29 17.65 6.49 -4.57
N GLU A 30 18.29 6.81 -3.44
CA GLU A 30 19.14 5.88 -2.69
C GLU A 30 18.32 4.86 -1.89
N GLU A 31 17.08 5.20 -1.52
CA GLU A 31 16.15 4.27 -0.88
C GLU A 31 15.70 3.18 -1.87
N GLU A 32 16.05 1.92 -1.58
CA GLU A 32 15.76 0.80 -2.47
C GLU A 32 14.27 0.66 -2.78
N GLY A 33 13.94 0.62 -4.07
CA GLY A 33 12.57 0.40 -4.52
C GLY A 33 11.66 1.63 -4.43
N LYS A 34 12.18 2.80 -4.02
CA LYS A 34 11.42 4.06 -4.00
C LYS A 34 11.63 4.91 -5.25
N GLU A 35 10.72 5.84 -5.45
CA GLU A 35 10.67 6.82 -6.53
C GLU A 35 10.21 8.16 -5.94
N TYR A 36 10.91 9.24 -6.31
CA TYR A 36 10.55 10.59 -5.91
C TYR A 36 9.30 11.05 -6.65
N SER A 37 8.35 11.62 -5.91
CA SER A 37 7.13 12.22 -6.44
C SER A 37 7.06 13.69 -6.04
N GLU A 38 6.82 14.56 -7.03
CA GLU A 38 6.71 16.02 -6.84
C GLU A 38 5.37 16.47 -6.24
N CYS A 39 4.35 15.62 -6.22
CA CYS A 39 2.99 16.07 -5.86
C CYS A 39 2.10 15.03 -5.17
N ASN A 40 2.52 13.78 -5.07
CA ASN A 40 1.73 12.68 -4.52
C ASN A 40 2.42 11.92 -3.37
N GLY A 41 3.46 12.49 -2.77
CA GLY A 41 4.32 11.86 -1.77
C GLY A 41 3.61 11.40 -0.50
N HIS A 42 2.43 11.94 -0.20
CA HIS A 42 1.59 11.51 0.93
C HIS A 42 0.77 10.25 0.65
N CYS A 43 0.62 9.84 -0.61
CA CYS A 43 -0.27 8.74 -0.99
C CYS A 43 0.50 7.44 -1.26
N GLN A 44 1.08 6.87 -0.21
CA GLN A 44 1.83 5.61 -0.23
C GLN A 44 0.90 4.41 -0.02
N PRO A 45 0.74 3.50 -0.99
CA PRO A 45 0.07 2.22 -0.76
C PRO A 45 0.87 1.34 0.21
N THR A 46 0.17 0.57 1.04
CA THR A 46 0.75 -0.34 2.03
C THR A 46 0.16 -1.74 1.91
N CYS A 47 0.75 -2.73 2.60
CA CYS A 47 0.15 -4.06 2.70
C CYS A 47 -1.22 -4.09 3.40
N ASP A 48 -1.56 -3.06 4.18
CA ASP A 48 -2.86 -2.94 4.85
C ASP A 48 -3.87 -2.12 4.03
N ASP A 49 -3.39 -1.24 3.14
CA ASP A 49 -4.20 -0.43 2.24
C ASP A 49 -3.53 -0.29 0.87
N PHE A 50 -3.92 -1.15 -0.06
CA PHE A 50 -3.38 -1.19 -1.42
C PHE A 50 -3.88 -0.03 -2.30
N THR A 51 -4.99 0.62 -1.92
CA THR A 51 -5.62 1.71 -2.68
C THR A 51 -6.03 2.83 -1.72
N PRO A 52 -5.05 3.50 -1.10
CA PRO A 52 -5.34 4.56 -0.16
C PRO A 52 -6.08 5.70 -0.86
N VAL A 53 -6.95 6.36 -0.10
CA VAL A 53 -7.63 7.57 -0.56
C VAL A 53 -6.59 8.68 -0.67
N CYS A 54 -6.26 9.07 -1.91
CA CYS A 54 -5.35 10.17 -2.19
C CYS A 54 -6.11 11.50 -2.32
N PRO A 55 -6.13 12.39 -1.31
CA PRO A 55 -6.63 13.74 -1.50
C PRO A 55 -5.79 14.49 -2.54
N ARG A 56 -6.41 15.38 -3.31
CA ARG A 56 -5.76 16.21 -4.34
C ARG A 56 -4.97 17.37 -3.71
N ILE A 57 -4.04 17.04 -2.84
CA ILE A 57 -3.05 17.96 -2.26
C ILE A 57 -1.69 17.65 -2.86
N CYS A 58 -0.86 18.67 -3.04
CA CYS A 58 0.46 18.53 -3.63
C CYS A 58 1.50 18.43 -2.51
N VAL A 59 1.98 17.23 -2.24
CA VAL A 59 3.03 16.97 -1.26
C VAL A 59 4.16 16.22 -1.95
N GLU A 60 5.37 16.76 -1.85
CA GLU A 60 6.58 16.08 -2.34
C GLU A 60 6.95 14.92 -1.40
N GLY A 61 7.52 13.84 -1.93
CA GLY A 61 8.01 12.73 -1.10
C GLY A 61 8.42 11.49 -1.89
N CYS A 62 9.04 10.53 -1.21
CA CYS A 62 9.41 9.23 -1.78
C CYS A 62 8.26 8.24 -1.65
N LEU A 63 7.91 7.56 -2.73
CA LEU A 63 6.91 6.49 -2.75
C LEU A 63 7.54 5.18 -3.23
N CYS A 64 6.99 4.04 -2.85
CA CYS A 64 7.34 2.79 -3.51
C CYS A 64 7.00 2.85 -5.00
N LYS A 65 7.88 2.28 -5.82
CA LYS A 65 7.70 2.18 -7.28
C LYS A 65 6.37 1.50 -7.61
N LYS A 66 5.78 1.89 -8.73
CA LYS A 66 4.51 1.30 -9.20
C LYS A 66 4.57 -0.24 -9.21
N GLY A 67 3.56 -0.88 -8.63
CA GLY A 67 3.48 -2.34 -8.49
C GLY A 67 4.14 -2.90 -7.23
N THR A 68 4.66 -2.03 -6.36
CA THR A 68 5.12 -2.38 -5.01
C THR A 68 4.41 -1.53 -3.98
N VAL A 69 4.33 -2.03 -2.75
CA VAL A 69 3.72 -1.35 -1.61
C VAL A 69 4.68 -1.36 -0.43
N ALA A 70 4.48 -0.43 0.51
CA ALA A 70 5.26 -0.42 1.74
C ALA A 70 4.76 -1.53 2.69
N ASP A 71 5.68 -2.33 3.21
CA ASP A 71 5.39 -3.20 4.35
C ASP A 71 5.37 -2.41 5.67
N ASN A 72 5.16 -3.11 6.78
CA ASN A 72 5.13 -2.50 8.12
C ASN A 72 6.48 -1.92 8.60
N THR A 73 7.58 -2.21 7.90
CA THR A 73 8.90 -1.64 8.16
C THR A 73 9.20 -0.43 7.27
N GLY A 74 8.32 -0.13 6.30
CA GLY A 74 8.51 0.92 5.30
C GLY A 74 9.33 0.47 4.08
N LYS A 75 9.64 -0.84 3.96
CA LYS A 75 10.32 -1.40 2.81
C LYS A 75 9.34 -1.63 1.67
N CYS A 76 9.77 -1.35 0.44
CA CYS A 76 8.97 -1.63 -0.74
C CYS A 76 9.04 -3.11 -1.12
N VAL A 77 7.89 -3.76 -1.09
CA VAL A 77 7.72 -5.18 -1.40
C VAL A 77 6.69 -5.36 -2.51
N LYS A 78 6.74 -6.51 -3.21
CA LYS A 78 5.69 -6.86 -4.16
C LYS A 78 4.38 -7.16 -3.42
N ASN A 79 3.25 -6.95 -4.09
CA ASN A 79 1.92 -7.16 -3.49
C ASN A 79 1.74 -8.57 -2.94
N GLU A 80 2.28 -9.58 -3.62
CA GLU A 80 2.19 -10.98 -3.19
C GLU A 80 2.89 -11.22 -1.84
N ALA A 81 3.93 -10.45 -1.53
CA ALA A 81 4.68 -10.58 -0.28
C ALA A 81 3.88 -10.09 0.94
N CYS A 82 2.79 -9.34 0.73
CA CYS A 82 1.88 -8.95 1.80
C CYS A 82 1.00 -10.10 2.29
N CYS A 83 0.74 -11.09 1.43
CA CYS A 83 -0.23 -12.16 1.70
C CYS A 83 0.44 -13.36 2.37
N THR A 84 0.90 -13.14 3.60
CA THR A 84 1.60 -14.15 4.41
C THR A 84 0.65 -15.01 5.27
N GLY A 85 -0.64 -14.65 5.31
CA GLY A 85 -1.66 -15.49 5.93
C GLY A 85 -1.73 -16.82 5.18
N GLY A 86 -1.57 -17.94 5.88
CA GLY A 86 -1.62 -19.26 5.25
C GLY A 86 -2.86 -19.41 4.36
N ASN A 87 -2.66 -19.97 3.16
CA ASN A 87 -3.68 -20.13 2.13
C ASN A 87 -4.32 -18.83 1.63
N THR A 88 -3.58 -17.72 1.63
CA THR A 88 -3.99 -16.47 0.97
C THR A 88 -3.19 -16.21 -0.30
N THR A 89 -3.72 -15.35 -1.16
CA THR A 89 -3.05 -14.86 -2.37
C THR A 89 -3.47 -13.43 -2.66
N TYR A 90 -2.56 -12.67 -3.28
CA TYR A 90 -2.89 -11.33 -3.75
C TYR A 90 -3.76 -11.40 -4.99
N ALA A 91 -4.81 -10.58 -5.04
CA ALA A 91 -5.54 -10.31 -6.26
C ALA A 91 -5.70 -8.80 -6.44
N ALA A 92 -5.53 -8.30 -7.67
CA ALA A 92 -5.80 -6.91 -8.01
C ALA A 92 -7.30 -6.57 -7.99
N CYS A 93 -8.15 -7.59 -8.11
CA CYS A 93 -9.60 -7.49 -8.07
C CYS A 93 -10.15 -8.75 -7.38
N GLY A 94 -10.40 -8.66 -6.08
CA GLY A 94 -11.06 -9.69 -5.30
C GLY A 94 -12.22 -9.13 -4.49
N ASN A 95 -13.03 -10.04 -3.94
CA ASN A 95 -14.06 -9.71 -2.96
C ASN A 95 -14.21 -10.88 -1.97
N ASP A 96 -14.35 -10.56 -0.68
CA ASP A 96 -14.57 -11.53 0.40
C ASP A 96 -16.05 -11.87 0.61
N CYS A 97 -16.92 -11.30 -0.21
CA CYS A 97 -18.35 -11.49 -0.07
C CYS A 97 -18.71 -12.98 -0.21
N GLY A 98 -19.40 -13.51 0.80
CA GLY A 98 -19.85 -14.89 0.82
C GLY A 98 -18.73 -15.93 0.90
N ARG A 99 -17.46 -15.52 1.05
CA ARG A 99 -16.29 -16.40 1.22
C ARG A 99 -15.89 -16.53 2.68
N PHE A 100 -16.86 -16.72 3.55
CA PHE A 100 -16.64 -17.08 4.94
C PHE A 100 -17.50 -18.31 5.29
N CYS A 101 -17.20 -18.96 6.40
CA CYS A 101 -17.99 -20.08 6.89
C CYS A 101 -19.47 -19.69 7.06
N ARG A 102 -20.36 -20.38 6.32
CA ARG A 102 -21.82 -20.19 6.37
C ARG A 102 -22.47 -21.42 6.99
N LYS A 103 -23.55 -21.25 7.74
CA LYS A 103 -24.36 -22.39 8.21
C LYS A 103 -25.29 -22.86 7.08
N PRO A 104 -25.67 -24.15 7.06
CA PRO A 104 -26.76 -24.60 6.20
C PRO A 104 -28.03 -23.81 6.54
N GLY A 105 -28.72 -23.28 5.53
CA GLY A 105 -29.92 -22.45 5.72
C GLY A 105 -29.65 -20.96 5.90
N ASP A 106 -28.39 -20.51 6.00
CA ASP A 106 -28.08 -19.08 5.96
C ASP A 106 -28.57 -18.49 4.64
N PRO A 107 -29.25 -17.33 4.66
CA PRO A 107 -29.72 -16.68 3.44
C PRO A 107 -28.55 -16.41 2.50
N LEU A 108 -28.82 -16.52 1.19
CA LEU A 108 -27.83 -16.19 0.17
C LEU A 108 -27.39 -14.74 0.34
N VAL A 109 -26.10 -14.54 0.55
CA VAL A 109 -25.50 -13.21 0.60
C VAL A 109 -25.48 -12.66 -0.83
N LYS A 110 -26.18 -11.55 -1.06
CA LYS A 110 -26.10 -10.83 -2.33
C LYS A 110 -24.75 -10.11 -2.39
N CYS A 111 -23.89 -10.53 -3.30
CA CYS A 111 -22.58 -9.93 -3.46
C CYS A 111 -22.60 -8.75 -4.41
N SER A 112 -21.88 -7.69 -4.02
CA SER A 112 -21.54 -6.61 -4.94
C SER A 112 -20.58 -7.12 -6.01
N LEU A 113 -20.70 -6.60 -7.22
CA LEU A 113 -19.72 -6.81 -8.28
C LEU A 113 -18.47 -5.93 -8.09
N HIS A 114 -18.51 -5.00 -7.14
CA HIS A 114 -17.36 -4.19 -6.77
C HIS A 114 -16.27 -5.07 -6.14
N CYS A 115 -15.08 -5.01 -6.70
CA CYS A 115 -13.88 -5.67 -6.19
C CYS A 115 -12.82 -4.63 -5.84
N PHE A 116 -11.90 -5.02 -4.99
CA PHE A 116 -10.77 -4.21 -4.57
C PHE A 116 -9.50 -5.06 -4.55
N PRO A 117 -8.31 -4.46 -4.67
CA PRO A 117 -7.06 -5.18 -4.50
C PRO A 117 -6.84 -5.56 -3.04
N GLY A 118 -6.24 -6.72 -2.79
CA GLY A 118 -6.03 -7.22 -1.45
C GLY A 118 -5.54 -8.65 -1.40
N CYS A 119 -5.41 -9.16 -0.18
CA CYS A 119 -5.13 -10.56 0.09
C CYS A 119 -6.43 -11.32 0.33
N PHE A 120 -6.66 -12.36 -0.45
CA PHE A 120 -7.88 -13.17 -0.44
C PHE A 120 -7.52 -14.63 -0.20
N CYS A 121 -8.46 -15.44 0.29
CA CYS A 121 -8.24 -16.88 0.38
C CYS A 121 -8.00 -17.50 -1.01
N LEU A 122 -7.08 -18.47 -1.08
CA LEU A 122 -6.86 -19.29 -2.26
C LEU A 122 -8.16 -19.98 -2.71
N PRO A 123 -8.30 -20.33 -4.00
CA PRO A 123 -9.43 -21.13 -4.47
C PRO A 123 -9.62 -22.40 -3.63
N GLY A 124 -10.85 -22.64 -3.17
CA GLY A 124 -11.19 -23.77 -2.29
C GLY A 124 -11.10 -23.46 -0.79
N TYR A 125 -10.53 -22.31 -0.39
CA TYR A 125 -10.48 -21.86 1.00
C TYR A 125 -11.51 -20.76 1.28
N THR A 126 -11.89 -20.62 2.54
CA THR A 126 -12.88 -19.64 3.04
C THR A 126 -12.41 -19.04 4.36
N HIS A 127 -12.82 -17.81 4.67
CA HIS A 127 -12.55 -17.20 5.96
C HIS A 127 -13.30 -17.95 7.07
N ASP A 128 -12.63 -18.25 8.19
CA ASP A 128 -13.29 -18.96 9.31
C ASP A 128 -14.41 -18.12 9.98
N ALA A 129 -14.35 -16.79 9.84
CA ALA A 129 -15.35 -15.82 10.25
C ALA A 129 -15.25 -14.52 9.40
N PHE A 130 -16.30 -13.69 9.42
CA PHE A 130 -16.41 -12.47 8.59
C PHE A 130 -15.26 -11.46 8.74
N LEU A 131 -14.65 -11.35 9.92
CA LEU A 131 -13.53 -10.43 10.20
C LEU A 131 -12.18 -11.13 10.31
N SER A 132 -12.13 -12.42 10.00
CA SER A 132 -10.92 -13.20 10.17
C SER A 132 -9.99 -13.07 8.97
N LYS A 133 -8.69 -13.01 9.22
CA LYS A 133 -7.66 -13.13 8.18
C LYS A 133 -7.23 -14.59 7.95
N ARG A 134 -7.90 -15.56 8.59
CA ARG A 134 -7.54 -16.99 8.52
C ARG A 134 -8.40 -17.71 7.48
N CYS A 135 -7.72 -18.34 6.53
CA CYS A 135 -8.32 -19.17 5.49
C CYS A 135 -8.28 -20.65 5.88
N VAL A 136 -9.46 -21.27 5.92
CA VAL A 136 -9.67 -22.69 6.25
C VAL A 136 -10.37 -23.41 5.11
N LEU A 137 -10.27 -24.73 5.07
CA LEU A 137 -11.13 -25.53 4.20
C LEU A 137 -12.58 -25.45 4.70
N PRO A 138 -13.59 -25.55 3.81
CA PRO A 138 -15.00 -25.54 4.21
C PRO A 138 -15.33 -26.58 5.30
N GLU A 139 -14.78 -27.78 5.22
CA GLU A 139 -14.95 -28.85 6.23
C GLU A 139 -14.39 -28.50 7.61
N ASP A 140 -13.41 -27.59 7.68
CA ASP A 140 -12.77 -27.14 8.93
C ASP A 140 -13.48 -25.93 9.56
N CYS A 141 -14.60 -25.49 8.97
CA CYS A 141 -15.34 -24.35 9.47
C CYS A 141 -15.77 -24.55 10.94
N PRO A 142 -15.32 -23.68 11.87
CA PRO A 142 -15.57 -23.86 13.30
C PRO A 142 -17.06 -23.76 13.65
N ARG A 143 -17.85 -23.08 12.82
CA ARG A 143 -19.30 -22.91 13.04
C ARG A 143 -20.13 -24.15 12.74
N TYR A 144 -19.59 -25.13 12.02
CA TYR A 144 -20.23 -26.45 11.86
C TYR A 144 -20.05 -27.34 13.09
N LYS A 145 -19.20 -26.94 14.04
CA LYS A 145 -18.93 -27.65 15.29
C LYS A 145 -19.64 -27.02 16.50
N LEU A 146 -20.45 -25.98 16.29
CA LEU A 146 -21.29 -25.38 17.34
C LEU A 146 -22.57 -26.23 17.48
N PRO A 147 -22.91 -26.70 18.71
CA PRO A 147 -24.14 -27.46 18.97
C PRO A 147 -25.41 -26.67 18.66
#